data_AF-A0A0G2FAF8-F1
#
_entry.id   AF-A0A0G2FAF8-F1
#
_cell.length_a   1.000
_cell.length_b   1.000
_cell.length_c   1.000
_cell.angle_alpha   90.00
_cell.angle_beta   90.00
_cell.angle_gamma   90.00
#
_symmetry.space_group_name_H-M   'P 1'
#
loop_
_entity.id
_entity.type
_entity.pdbx_description
1 polymer ?
#
loop_
_entity_poly.entity_id
_entity_poly.type
_entity_poly.pdbx_seq_one_letter_code
_entity_poly.pdbx_strand_id
1 'polypeptide(L)'
;MLAVRQRAACVARRARLAAIAPRQATRSYASDHGHGDHHDHHHAPQVEESLGLGLYISLGAIGLSMFAYSTSRGKDSSLAKWIDSFMGESQKAWESRNTLRSDLKDQAARDRHLFAASQKDPGYELRAPELIDSGSPNNVPAGHYANLDKVIEHYQRQHLDEEARKAKKLGLSKTE
;
A
#
# COMPACT_ATOMS: atom_id res chain seq x y z
N MET A 1 46.47 -3.20 -9.50
CA MET A 1 45.63 -1.98 -9.52
C MET A 1 45.01 -1.85 -10.90
N LEU A 2 43.73 -2.17 -11.05
CA LEU A 2 42.93 -1.88 -12.25
C LEU A 2 41.52 -1.46 -11.80
N ALA A 3 41.01 -0.46 -12.49
CA ALA A 3 40.06 0.52 -11.99
C ALA A 3 38.61 0.04 -11.86
N VAL A 4 37.95 0.61 -10.85
CA VAL A 4 36.53 0.61 -10.53
C VAL A 4 35.68 0.95 -11.76
N ARG A 5 34.84 0.01 -12.17
CA ARG A 5 33.73 0.08 -13.14
C ARG A 5 32.65 -0.84 -12.56
N GLN A 6 31.39 -0.49 -12.31
CA GLN A 6 30.53 0.61 -12.71
C GLN A 6 29.48 0.86 -11.61
N ARG A 7 29.14 2.14 -11.43
CA ARG A 7 27.97 2.59 -10.69
C ARG A 7 26.71 2.40 -11.55
N ALA A 8 25.85 1.46 -11.18
CA ALA A 8 24.43 1.34 -11.55
C ALA A 8 23.84 0.33 -10.54
N ALA A 9 22.98 0.65 -9.59
CA ALA A 9 21.78 1.45 -9.68
C ALA A 9 21.53 2.15 -8.33
N CYS A 10 21.94 3.41 -8.23
CA CYS A 10 21.17 4.35 -7.43
C CYS A 10 19.91 4.70 -8.24
N VAL A 11 18.79 4.87 -7.53
CA VAL A 11 17.48 5.36 -8.03
C VAL A 11 16.49 4.25 -8.45
N ALA A 12 15.75 3.75 -7.48
CA ALA A 12 14.33 3.48 -7.66
C ALA A 12 13.56 3.66 -6.34
N ARG A 13 12.97 4.85 -6.21
CA ARG A 13 11.72 5.11 -5.47
C ARG A 13 11.78 4.95 -3.95
N ARG A 14 12.65 5.77 -3.35
CA ARG A 14 12.35 6.48 -2.10
C ARG A 14 11.01 7.20 -2.31
N ALA A 15 9.90 6.57 -1.90
CA ALA A 15 8.59 7.20 -1.79
C ALA A 15 8.70 8.26 -0.70
N ARG A 16 9.28 9.41 -1.09
CA ARG A 16 9.23 10.63 -0.31
C ARG A 16 7.76 10.99 -0.25
N LEU A 17 7.20 10.83 0.94
CA LEU A 17 6.05 11.57 1.41
C LEU A 17 6.14 12.96 0.80
N ALA A 18 5.15 13.32 0.00
CA ALA A 18 4.90 14.69 -0.38
C ALA A 18 4.63 15.43 0.93
N ALA A 19 5.71 15.94 1.54
CA ALA A 19 5.63 17.04 2.46
C ALA A 19 4.97 18.15 1.67
N ILE A 20 3.69 18.39 1.97
CA ILE A 20 2.99 19.61 1.64
C ILE A 20 3.71 20.68 2.48
N ALA A 21 4.84 21.15 1.95
CA ALA A 21 5.47 22.35 2.43
C ALA A 21 4.51 23.49 2.04
N PRO A 22 4.00 24.29 2.99
CA PRO A 22 3.27 25.50 2.64
C PRO A 22 4.21 26.35 1.79
N ARG A 23 3.74 26.78 0.61
CA ARG A 23 4.40 27.83 -0.18
C ARG A 23 4.69 28.98 0.78
N GLN A 24 5.97 29.18 1.09
CA GLN A 24 6.43 30.42 1.70
C GLN A 24 6.10 31.51 0.68
N ALA A 25 5.02 32.25 0.95
CA ALA A 25 4.75 33.50 0.27
C ALA A 25 5.90 34.44 0.64
N THR A 26 6.86 34.59 -0.26
CA THR A 26 7.82 35.68 -0.25
C THR A 26 7.02 36.98 -0.26
N ARG A 27 6.95 37.65 0.90
CA ARG A 27 6.48 39.03 1.01
C ARG A 27 7.44 39.91 0.19
N SER A 28 7.02 40.30 -1.00
CA SER A 28 7.64 41.40 -1.72
C SER A 28 7.19 42.71 -1.07
N TYR A 29 8.06 43.31 -0.27
CA TYR A 29 7.93 44.73 0.08
C TYR A 29 8.27 45.54 -1.17
N ALA A 30 7.25 46.06 -1.84
CA ALA A 30 7.44 47.13 -2.82
C ALA A 30 7.57 48.45 -2.03
N SER A 31 8.80 48.80 -1.67
CA SER A 31 9.16 50.17 -1.30
C SER A 31 9.84 50.80 -2.51
N ASP A 32 9.04 51.32 -3.44
CA ASP A 32 9.53 52.31 -4.40
C ASP A 32 9.50 53.67 -3.68
N HIS A 33 10.67 54.13 -3.26
CA HIS A 33 10.90 55.48 -2.75
C HIS A 33 11.63 56.26 -3.83
N GLY A 34 10.86 56.78 -4.79
CA GLY A 34 11.29 57.82 -5.70
C GLY A 34 11.15 59.18 -5.03
N HIS A 35 12.27 59.74 -4.57
CA HIS A 35 12.34 61.15 -4.19
C HIS A 35 12.29 62.01 -5.46
N GLY A 36 11.31 62.91 -5.53
CA GLY A 36 11.19 63.92 -6.57
C GLY A 36 10.31 65.06 -6.07
N ASP A 37 10.93 66.03 -5.40
CA ASP A 37 10.38 67.35 -5.14
C ASP A 37 9.93 67.98 -6.47
N HIS A 38 8.64 68.27 -6.66
CA HIS A 38 8.17 69.39 -7.48
C HIS A 38 6.73 69.75 -7.06
N HIS A 39 6.60 70.96 -6.51
CA HIS A 39 5.33 71.61 -6.20
C HIS A 39 4.60 72.00 -7.49
N ASP A 40 3.46 71.38 -7.79
CA ASP A 40 2.47 71.96 -8.69
C ASP A 40 1.05 71.62 -8.24
N HIS A 41 0.28 72.68 -7.99
CA HIS A 41 -1.09 72.65 -7.52
C HIS A 41 -2.04 72.26 -8.67
N HIS A 42 -2.27 70.96 -8.84
CA HIS A 42 -3.38 70.46 -9.66
C HIS A 42 -4.40 69.73 -8.77
N HIS A 43 -5.63 70.22 -8.75
CA HIS A 43 -6.76 69.58 -8.09
C HIS A 43 -6.96 68.17 -8.68
N ALA A 44 -6.55 67.15 -7.93
CA ALA A 44 -6.84 65.76 -8.26
C ALA A 44 -8.36 65.51 -8.19
N PRO A 45 -8.94 64.72 -9.12
CA PRO A 45 -10.34 64.33 -9.02
C PRO A 45 -10.56 63.62 -7.68
N GLN A 46 -11.61 64.01 -6.96
CA GLN A 46 -12.03 63.37 -5.72
C GLN A 46 -12.54 61.96 -6.06
N VAL A 47 -11.62 61.00 -6.20
CA VAL A 47 -11.95 59.59 -6.32
C VAL A 47 -12.34 59.15 -4.92
N GLU A 48 -13.61 58.86 -4.71
CA GLU A 48 -14.07 58.19 -3.50
C GLU A 48 -13.45 56.79 -3.44
N GLU A 49 -12.29 56.66 -2.80
CA GLU A 49 -11.70 55.36 -2.53
C GLU A 49 -12.60 54.61 -1.55
N SER A 50 -13.45 53.73 -2.08
CA SER A 50 -14.27 52.85 -1.25
C SER A 50 -13.38 52.02 -0.34
N LEU A 51 -13.76 51.94 0.95
CA LEU A 51 -13.07 51.13 1.94
C LEU A 51 -12.97 49.70 1.40
N GLY A 52 -11.74 49.24 1.16
CA GLY A 52 -11.51 47.97 0.47
C GLY A 52 -12.18 46.79 1.18
N LEU A 53 -12.50 45.74 0.43
CA LEU A 53 -13.13 44.50 0.91
C LEU A 53 -12.46 43.94 2.19
N GLY A 54 -11.15 44.11 2.34
CA GLY A 54 -10.40 43.71 3.53
C GLY A 54 -10.87 44.38 4.82
N LEU A 55 -11.29 45.65 4.77
CA LEU A 55 -11.84 46.36 5.92
C LEU A 55 -13.15 45.72 6.39
N TYR A 56 -14.08 45.45 5.47
CA TYR A 56 -15.33 44.76 5.80
C TYR A 56 -15.12 43.35 6.35
N ILE A 57 -14.15 42.59 5.80
CA ILE A 57 -13.77 41.28 6.34
C ILE A 57 -13.22 41.43 7.76
N SER A 58 -12.37 42.43 8.01
CA SER A 58 -11.78 42.65 9.33
C SER A 58 -12.83 43.05 10.38
N LEU A 59 -13.77 43.95 10.04
CA LEU A 59 -14.88 44.28 10.93
C LEU A 59 -15.79 43.07 11.16
N GLY A 60 -16.05 42.27 10.13
CA GLY A 60 -16.80 41.02 10.25
C GLY A 60 -16.11 40.03 11.20
N ALA A 61 -14.79 39.85 11.08
CA ALA A 61 -14.02 38.97 11.95
C ALA A 61 -14.01 39.46 13.40
N ILE A 62 -13.88 40.78 13.62
CA ILE A 62 -13.96 41.38 14.97
C ILE A 62 -15.36 41.14 15.57
N GLY A 63 -16.43 41.41 14.81
CA GLY A 63 -17.79 41.18 15.26
C GLY A 63 -18.08 39.70 15.58
N LEU A 64 -17.61 38.78 14.73
CA LEU A 64 -17.72 37.34 14.95
C LEU A 64 -16.95 36.91 16.21
N SER A 65 -15.75 37.45 16.44
CA SER A 65 -14.94 37.14 17.62
C SER A 65 -15.60 37.61 18.93
N MET A 66 -16.21 38.80 18.92
CA MET A 66 -16.96 39.33 20.07
C MET A 66 -18.22 38.51 20.34
N PHE A 67 -18.93 38.10 19.29
CA PHE A 67 -20.10 37.24 19.40
C PHE A 67 -19.72 35.88 19.99
N ALA A 68 -18.68 35.23 19.46
CA ALA A 68 -18.16 33.98 19.98
C ALA A 68 -17.71 34.10 21.46
N TYR A 69 -17.02 35.19 21.80
CA TYR A 69 -16.58 35.47 23.17
C TYR A 69 -17.75 35.67 24.13
N SER A 70 -18.79 36.39 23.70
CA SER A 70 -20.02 36.62 24.47
C SER A 70 -20.75 35.30 24.74
N THR A 71 -20.95 34.47 23.71
CA THR A 71 -21.57 33.14 23.86
C THR A 71 -20.72 32.20 24.71
N SER A 72 -19.39 32.30 24.63
CA SER A 72 -18.47 31.43 25.37
C SER A 72 -18.44 31.69 26.88
N ARG A 73 -18.83 32.87 27.38
CA ARG A 73 -18.81 33.16 28.84
C ARG A 73 -19.92 32.44 29.63
N GLY A 74 -20.93 31.89 28.96
CA GLY A 74 -21.95 31.08 29.59
C GLY A 74 -21.38 29.73 30.04
N LYS A 75 -21.46 29.43 31.34
CA LYS A 75 -20.96 28.20 31.99
C LYS A 75 -21.50 26.90 31.36
N ASP A 76 -22.58 26.99 30.58
CA ASP A 76 -23.26 25.91 29.86
C ASP A 76 -23.78 26.39 28.50
N SER A 77 -22.94 27.04 27.68
CA SER A 77 -23.41 27.50 26.36
C SER A 77 -23.77 26.31 25.47
N SER A 78 -25.02 26.25 25.00
CA SER A 78 -25.51 25.20 24.09
C SER A 78 -24.70 25.11 22.79
N LEU A 79 -24.09 26.23 22.38
CA LEU A 79 -23.21 26.30 21.22
C LEU A 79 -21.89 25.55 21.45
N ALA A 80 -21.29 25.65 22.65
CA ALA A 80 -20.11 24.86 22.99
C ALA A 80 -20.44 23.36 23.03
N LYS A 81 -21.58 22.96 23.60
CA LYS A 81 -22.04 21.55 23.61
C LYS A 81 -22.31 21.02 22.20
N TRP A 82 -22.85 21.86 21.32
CA TRP A 82 -23.08 21.51 19.92
C TRP A 82 -21.75 21.33 19.17
N ILE A 83 -20.81 22.25 19.31
CA ILE A 83 -19.46 22.11 18.73
C ILE A 83 -18.76 20.86 19.28
N ASP A 84 -18.83 20.64 20.60
CA ASP A 84 -18.24 19.48 21.25
C ASP A 84 -18.86 18.16 20.76
N SER A 85 -20.16 18.15 20.45
CA SER A 85 -20.81 16.96 19.88
C SER A 85 -20.24 16.58 18.50
N PHE A 86 -19.95 17.57 17.65
CA PHE A 86 -19.31 17.33 16.35
C PHE A 86 -17.84 16.97 16.49
N MET A 87 -17.12 17.61 17.41
CA MET A 87 -15.69 17.37 17.60
C MET A 87 -15.41 16.04 18.30
N GLY A 88 -16.23 15.65 19.28
CA GLY A 88 -15.99 14.47 20.11
C GLY A 88 -16.02 13.14 19.34
N GLU A 89 -16.95 12.96 18.39
CA GLU A 89 -16.97 11.75 17.55
C GLU A 89 -15.77 11.71 16.61
N SER A 90 -15.42 12.85 16.01
CA SER A 90 -14.23 12.95 15.17
C SER A 90 -12.98 12.61 15.96
N GLN A 91 -12.82 13.15 17.18
CA GLN A 91 -11.64 12.94 18.00
C GLN A 91 -11.47 11.46 18.37
N LYS A 92 -12.54 10.77 18.79
CA LYS A 92 -12.51 9.33 19.08
C LYS A 92 -12.11 8.50 17.85
N ALA A 93 -12.64 8.84 16.67
CA ALA A 93 -12.27 8.17 15.43
C ALA A 93 -10.80 8.41 15.06
N TRP A 94 -10.30 9.62 15.28
CA TRP A 94 -8.89 9.98 15.06
C TRP A 94 -7.97 9.23 16.04
N GLU A 95 -8.32 9.16 17.31
CA GLU A 95 -7.60 8.40 18.34
C GLU A 95 -7.54 6.91 17.98
N SER A 96 -8.68 6.29 17.67
CA SER A 96 -8.78 4.88 17.21
C SER A 96 -7.91 4.59 15.99
N ARG A 97 -7.88 5.49 15.01
CA ARG A 97 -7.06 5.31 13.80
C ARG A 97 -5.57 5.46 14.10
N ASN A 98 -5.22 6.35 15.02
CA ASN A 98 -3.84 6.56 15.43
C ASN A 98 -3.30 5.36 16.22
N THR A 99 -4.09 4.81 17.13
CA THR A 99 -3.72 3.59 17.87
C THR A 99 -3.58 2.40 16.93
N LEU A 100 -4.52 2.19 16.02
CA LEU A 100 -4.40 1.14 15.00
C LEU A 100 -3.12 1.30 14.17
N ARG A 101 -2.75 2.54 13.83
CA ARG A 101 -1.54 2.81 13.05
C ARG A 101 -0.25 2.56 13.85
N SER A 102 -0.23 2.83 15.16
CA SER A 102 0.92 2.45 16.01
C SER A 102 1.04 0.95 16.13
N ASP A 103 -0.08 0.24 16.36
CA ASP A 103 -0.09 -1.20 16.56
C ASP A 103 0.41 -1.94 15.31
N LEU A 104 -0.04 -1.50 14.12
CA LEU A 104 0.44 -2.04 12.84
C LEU A 104 1.94 -1.81 12.62
N LYS A 105 2.46 -0.65 13.03
CA LYS A 105 3.91 -0.38 12.94
C LYS A 105 4.71 -1.27 13.88
N ASP A 106 4.21 -1.48 15.09
CA ASP A 106 4.86 -2.33 16.08
C ASP A 106 4.85 -3.80 15.64
N GLN A 107 3.73 -4.27 15.10
CA GLN A 107 3.64 -5.60 14.51
C GLN A 107 4.63 -5.75 13.34
N ALA A 108 4.64 -4.81 12.40
CA ALA A 108 5.57 -4.86 11.27
C ALA A 108 7.05 -4.81 11.72
N ALA A 109 7.36 -4.09 12.81
CA ALA A 109 8.70 -4.06 13.38
C ALA A 109 9.09 -5.42 14.01
N ARG A 110 8.16 -6.07 14.73
CA ARG A 110 8.35 -7.42 15.29
C ARG A 110 8.57 -8.45 14.19
N ASP A 111 7.75 -8.43 13.15
CA ASP A 111 7.87 -9.35 12.01
C ASP A 111 9.21 -9.15 11.29
N ARG A 112 9.61 -7.89 11.07
CA ARG A 112 10.92 -7.59 10.49
C ARG A 112 12.06 -8.13 11.33
N HIS A 113 11.97 -8.05 12.66
CA HIS A 113 12.98 -8.61 13.55
C HIS A 113 13.05 -10.13 13.43
N LEU A 114 11.90 -10.81 13.33
CA LEU A 114 11.84 -12.26 13.15
C LEU A 114 12.53 -12.70 11.84
N PHE A 115 12.26 -12.01 10.73
CA PHE A 115 12.89 -12.35 9.45
C PHE A 115 14.34 -11.88 9.32
N ALA A 116 14.73 -10.81 10.00
CA ALA A 116 16.10 -10.31 9.97
C ALA A 116 17.04 -11.15 10.85
N ALA A 117 16.55 -11.70 11.97
CA ALA A 117 17.32 -12.57 12.85
C ALA A 117 17.41 -14.02 12.33
N SER A 118 16.47 -14.43 11.46
CA SER A 118 16.54 -15.74 10.83
C SER A 118 17.77 -15.83 9.92
N GLN A 119 18.58 -16.89 10.09
CA GLN A 119 19.67 -17.17 9.18
C GLN A 119 19.08 -17.39 7.79
N LYS A 120 19.47 -16.55 6.83
CA LYS A 120 19.07 -16.74 5.44
C LYS A 120 19.65 -18.06 4.96
N ASP A 121 18.79 -18.98 4.51
CA ASP A 121 19.26 -20.25 3.98
C ASP A 121 20.26 -20.00 2.84
N PRO A 122 21.45 -20.62 2.86
CA PRO A 122 22.32 -20.58 1.72
C PRO A 122 21.56 -21.25 0.57
N GLY A 123 21.33 -20.51 -0.52
CA GLY A 123 20.63 -21.07 -1.68
C GLY A 123 21.41 -22.29 -2.17
N TYR A 124 20.86 -23.48 -1.96
CA TYR A 124 21.45 -24.72 -2.45
C TYR A 124 21.07 -24.88 -3.93
N GLU A 125 22.06 -25.09 -4.78
CA GLU A 125 21.81 -25.47 -6.17
C GLU A 125 21.32 -26.92 -6.19
N LEU A 126 20.03 -27.09 -6.46
CA LEU A 126 19.44 -28.42 -6.63
C LEU A 126 19.92 -28.99 -7.97
N ARG A 127 20.43 -30.22 -7.96
CA ARG A 127 20.80 -30.93 -9.20
C ARG A 127 19.62 -31.22 -10.13
N ALA A 128 18.42 -31.30 -9.55
CA ALA A 128 17.17 -31.64 -10.22
C ALA A 128 16.05 -30.69 -9.73
N PRO A 129 16.02 -29.43 -10.19
CA PRO A 129 15.03 -28.44 -9.78
C PRO A 129 13.59 -28.85 -10.17
N GLU A 130 13.42 -29.68 -11.19
CA GLU A 130 12.13 -30.22 -11.63
C GLU A 130 11.45 -31.12 -10.59
N LEU A 131 12.22 -31.66 -9.63
CA LEU A 131 11.69 -32.54 -8.60
C LEU A 131 10.91 -31.77 -7.51
N ILE A 132 11.03 -30.44 -7.46
CA ILE A 132 10.31 -29.60 -6.47
C ILE A 132 8.79 -29.71 -6.66
N ASP A 133 8.34 -29.80 -7.92
CA ASP A 133 6.92 -29.93 -8.25
C ASP A 133 6.47 -31.39 -8.39
N SER A 134 7.40 -32.35 -8.23
CA SER A 134 7.06 -33.77 -8.25
C SER A 134 6.45 -34.17 -6.91
N GLY A 135 5.24 -34.74 -6.94
CA GLY A 135 4.60 -35.28 -5.75
C GLY A 135 5.43 -36.41 -5.12
N SER A 136 5.36 -36.53 -3.79
CA SER A 136 6.01 -37.64 -3.09
C SER A 136 5.45 -38.98 -3.58
N PRO A 137 6.30 -39.96 -3.96
CA PRO A 137 5.84 -41.29 -4.38
C PRO A 137 5.02 -42.01 -3.31
N ASN A 138 5.23 -41.67 -2.04
CA ASN A 138 4.69 -42.40 -0.90
C ASN A 138 3.51 -41.69 -0.21
N ASN A 139 3.19 -40.45 -0.59
CA ASN A 139 2.11 -39.66 0.02
C ASN A 139 1.02 -39.31 -1.00
N VAL A 140 0.52 -40.35 -1.68
CA VAL A 140 -0.51 -40.21 -2.71
C VAL A 140 -1.84 -40.72 -2.14
N PRO A 141 -2.92 -39.91 -2.14
CA PRO A 141 -4.21 -40.34 -1.63
C PRO A 141 -4.75 -41.51 -2.45
N ALA A 142 -5.46 -42.44 -1.78
CA ALA A 142 -6.11 -43.56 -2.45
C ALA A 142 -7.06 -43.04 -3.54
N GLY A 143 -6.92 -43.55 -4.77
CA GLY A 143 -7.71 -43.13 -5.94
C GLY A 143 -7.07 -42.05 -6.82
N HIS A 144 -5.84 -41.60 -6.54
CA HIS A 144 -5.12 -40.66 -7.41
C HIS A 144 -4.74 -41.25 -8.78
N TYR A 145 -4.41 -42.54 -8.82
CA TYR A 145 -4.06 -43.24 -10.06
C TYR A 145 -5.33 -43.80 -10.74
N ALA A 146 -5.29 -43.86 -12.07
CA ALA A 146 -6.36 -44.48 -12.84
C ALA A 146 -6.51 -45.96 -12.47
N ASN A 147 -7.75 -46.45 -12.39
CA ASN A 147 -8.01 -47.87 -12.19
C ASN A 147 -7.53 -48.66 -13.43
N LEU A 148 -6.60 -49.60 -13.22
CA LEU A 148 -5.99 -50.44 -14.26
C LEU A 148 -6.60 -51.83 -14.38
N ASP A 149 -7.66 -52.15 -13.64
CA ASP A 149 -8.25 -53.51 -13.56
C ASP A 149 -8.62 -54.06 -14.94
N LYS A 150 -9.20 -53.21 -15.81
CA LYS A 150 -9.57 -53.60 -17.19
C LYS A 150 -8.35 -53.92 -18.06
N VAL A 151 -7.26 -53.19 -17.86
CA VAL A 151 -6.01 -53.39 -18.60
C VAL A 151 -5.36 -54.70 -18.15
N ILE A 152 -5.36 -54.94 -16.85
CA ILE A 152 -4.87 -56.19 -16.25
C ILE A 152 -5.67 -57.38 -16.79
N GLU A 153 -7.00 -57.30 -16.77
CA GLU A 153 -7.88 -58.36 -17.28
C GLU A 153 -7.63 -58.65 -18.76
N HIS A 154 -7.49 -57.61 -19.58
CA HIS A 154 -7.18 -57.75 -21.00
C HIS A 154 -5.89 -58.53 -21.24
N TYR A 155 -4.79 -58.16 -20.56
CA TYR A 155 -3.50 -58.85 -20.73
C TYR A 155 -3.49 -60.26 -20.13
N GLN A 156 -4.24 -60.49 -19.06
CA GLN A 156 -4.44 -61.84 -18.53
C GLN A 156 -5.15 -62.75 -19.54
N ARG A 157 -6.19 -62.26 -20.20
CA ARG A 157 -6.89 -63.01 -21.26
C ARG A 157 -5.96 -63.30 -22.44
N GLN A 158 -5.21 -62.30 -22.91
CA GLN A 158 -4.23 -62.48 -23.98
C GLN A 158 -3.20 -63.55 -23.63
N HIS A 159 -2.70 -63.58 -22.40
CA HIS A 159 -1.76 -64.59 -21.94
C HIS A 159 -2.36 -66.01 -22.01
N LEU A 160 -3.58 -66.19 -21.51
CA LEU A 160 -4.27 -67.49 -21.54
C LEU A 160 -4.53 -67.97 -22.97
N ASP A 161 -4.92 -67.07 -23.87
CA ASP A 161 -5.12 -67.40 -25.28
C ASP A 161 -3.82 -67.82 -25.97
N GLU A 162 -2.70 -67.16 -25.63
CA GLU A 162 -1.38 -67.55 -26.12
C GLU A 162 -0.93 -68.90 -25.57
N GLU A 163 -1.16 -69.19 -24.29
CA GLU A 163 -0.88 -70.49 -23.70
C GLU A 163 -1.72 -71.59 -24.34
N ALA A 164 -3.01 -71.35 -24.57
CA ALA A 164 -3.88 -72.28 -25.28
C ALA A 164 -3.39 -72.52 -26.72
N ARG A 165 -2.92 -71.47 -27.42
CA ARG A 165 -2.33 -71.61 -28.76
C ARG A 165 -1.03 -72.42 -28.73
N LYS A 166 -0.15 -72.16 -27.76
CA LYS A 166 1.11 -72.91 -27.57
C LYS A 166 0.83 -74.38 -27.25
N ALA A 167 -0.11 -74.66 -26.34
CA ALA A 167 -0.52 -76.01 -25.98
C ALA A 167 -1.11 -76.79 -27.16
N LYS A 168 -1.98 -76.16 -27.97
CA LYS A 168 -2.52 -76.76 -29.20
C LYS A 168 -1.41 -77.12 -30.19
N LYS A 169 -0.44 -76.22 -30.41
CA LYS A 169 0.71 -76.48 -31.28
C LYS A 169 1.56 -77.65 -30.79
N LEU A 170 1.79 -77.74 -29.47
CA LEU A 170 2.53 -78.84 -28.84
C LEU A 170 1.76 -80.18 -28.83
N GLY A 171 0.43 -80.13 -28.75
CA GLY A 171 -0.42 -81.32 -28.85
C GLY A 171 -0.45 -81.91 -30.27
N LEU A 172 -0.54 -81.04 -31.29
CA LEU A 172 -0.48 -81.43 -32.70
C LEU A 172 0.88 -82.01 -33.09
N SER A 173 1.99 -81.49 -32.52
CA SER A 173 3.33 -82.02 -32.78
C SER A 173 3.63 -83.37 -32.10
N LYS A 174 2.75 -83.87 -31.22
CA LYS A 174 2.91 -85.17 -30.55
C LYS A 174 2.13 -86.30 -31.24
N THR A 175 1.28 -85.97 -32.21
CA THR A 175 0.41 -86.93 -32.91
C THR A 175 0.89 -87.29 -34.32
N GLU A 176 2.01 -86.73 -34.77
CA GLU A 176 2.79 -87.17 -35.94
C GLU A 176 3.99 -88.01 -35.46
#